data_AF-A0A1F3DCZ7-F1
#
_entry.id   AF-A0A1F3DCZ7-F1
#
_cell.length_a   1.000
_cell.length_b   1.000
_cell.length_c   1.000
_cell.angle_alpha   90.00
_cell.angle_beta   90.00
_cell.angle_gamma   90.00
#
_symmetry.space_group_name_H-M   'P 1'
#
loop_
_entity.id
_entity.type
_entity.pdbx_description
1 polymer ?
#
loop_
_entity_poly.entity_id
_entity_poly.type
_entity_poly.pdbx_seq_one_letter_code
_entity_poly.pdbx_strand_id
1 'polypeptide(L)'
;MILYRRKSNTQKRSDVRFRNEPYHIINIIFAGVIVIIFVYSGFFSPEKNNYPVVCIHEKLTGEPCLSCGLSHSFSLILRGRLSEAYKWNQYGMRIFLFFVAQLIFRLDFLRLSINSPANRKQLIIYDSIASGIVFIIAFWPFITGIIQGF
;
A
#
# COMPACT_ATOMS: atom_id res chain seq x y z
N MET A 1 40.08 20.47 -13.65
CA MET A 1 39.19 19.68 -14.54
C MET A 1 39.14 18.17 -14.22
N ILE A 2 40.20 17.55 -13.68
CA ILE A 2 40.25 16.10 -13.39
C ILE A 2 39.34 15.66 -12.22
N LEU A 3 39.14 16.50 -11.20
CA LEU A 3 38.25 16.20 -10.06
C LEU A 3 36.77 16.13 -10.46
N TYR A 4 36.34 16.94 -11.43
CA TYR A 4 34.96 16.92 -11.94
C TYR A 4 34.62 15.60 -12.64
N ARG A 5 35.57 15.06 -13.43
CA ARG A 5 35.42 13.79 -14.15
C ARG A 5 35.36 12.58 -13.21
N ARG A 6 36.06 12.64 -12.06
CA ARG A 6 36.07 11.54 -11.06
C ARG A 6 34.76 11.46 -10.28
N LYS A 7 34.19 12.61 -9.88
CA LYS A 7 32.88 12.67 -9.18
C LYS A 7 31.75 12.17 -10.09
N SER A 8 31.80 12.53 -11.37
CA SER A 8 30.89 12.03 -12.42
C SER A 8 30.90 10.49 -12.52
N ASN A 9 32.07 9.86 -12.52
CA ASN A 9 32.17 8.39 -12.66
C ASN A 9 31.73 7.64 -11.39
N THR A 10 32.04 8.14 -10.21
CA THR A 10 31.62 7.50 -8.94
C THR A 10 30.12 7.62 -8.72
N GLN A 11 29.54 8.79 -9.03
CA GLN A 11 28.10 9.02 -8.93
C GLN A 11 27.30 8.22 -9.96
N LYS A 12 27.82 8.10 -11.20
CA LYS A 12 27.23 7.24 -12.24
C LYS A 12 27.29 5.76 -11.87
N ARG A 13 28.34 5.31 -11.17
CA ARG A 13 28.49 3.91 -10.72
C ARG A 13 27.58 3.59 -9.52
N SER A 14 27.30 4.55 -8.64
CA SER A 14 26.33 4.38 -7.55
C SER A 14 24.89 4.38 -8.06
N ASP A 15 24.54 5.22 -9.04
CA ASP A 15 23.20 5.21 -9.67
C ASP A 15 22.89 3.90 -10.39
N VAL A 16 23.87 3.33 -11.10
CA VAL A 16 23.72 2.03 -11.76
C VAL A 16 23.57 0.91 -10.73
N ARG A 17 24.25 0.99 -9.58
CA ARG A 17 24.09 0.02 -8.50
C ARG A 17 22.71 0.15 -7.85
N PHE A 18 22.21 1.36 -7.59
CA PHE A 18 20.88 1.60 -7.04
C PHE A 18 19.76 1.07 -7.97
N ARG A 19 19.89 1.28 -9.29
CA ARG A 19 18.94 0.77 -10.30
C ARG A 19 18.98 -0.75 -10.51
N ASN A 20 20.07 -1.42 -10.16
CA ASN A 20 20.21 -2.85 -10.41
C ASN A 20 19.79 -3.72 -9.22
N GLU A 21 19.23 -3.13 -8.16
CA GLU A 21 18.82 -3.87 -6.99
C GLU A 21 17.31 -4.16 -6.99
N PRO A 22 16.89 -5.42 -7.16
CA PRO A 22 15.47 -5.77 -7.28
C PRO A 22 14.63 -5.33 -6.08
N TYR A 23 15.21 -5.39 -4.88
CA TYR A 23 14.52 -5.02 -3.64
C TYR A 23 14.09 -3.54 -3.60
N HIS A 24 14.94 -2.64 -4.10
CA HIS A 24 14.60 -1.20 -4.13
C HIS A 24 13.48 -0.93 -5.13
N ILE A 25 13.56 -1.56 -6.31
CA ILE A 25 12.53 -1.48 -7.34
C ILE A 25 11.19 -1.97 -6.79
N ILE A 26 11.16 -3.13 -6.14
CA ILE A 26 9.95 -3.72 -5.55
C ILE A 26 9.32 -2.76 -4.53
N ASN A 27 10.13 -2.21 -3.60
CA ASN A 27 9.62 -1.28 -2.60
C ASN A 27 9.04 0.00 -3.21
N ILE A 28 9.70 0.54 -4.25
CA ILE A 28 9.23 1.74 -4.96
C ILE A 28 7.91 1.45 -5.70
N ILE A 29 7.81 0.32 -6.39
CA ILE A 29 6.59 -0.06 -7.10
C ILE A 29 5.43 -0.22 -6.11
N PHE A 30 5.62 -0.96 -5.02
CA PHE A 30 4.56 -1.14 -4.03
C PHE A 30 4.17 0.16 -3.34
N ALA A 31 5.13 1.02 -2.97
CA ALA A 31 4.82 2.35 -2.45
C ALA A 31 4.01 3.17 -3.47
N GLY A 32 4.40 3.13 -4.75
CA GLY A 32 3.70 3.81 -5.83
C GLY A 32 2.26 3.34 -6.00
N VAL A 33 2.02 2.02 -6.00
CA VAL A 33 0.67 1.45 -6.06
C VAL A 33 -0.19 1.91 -4.88
N ILE A 34 0.36 1.92 -3.66
CA ILE A 34 -0.36 2.38 -2.47
C ILE A 34 -0.70 3.87 -2.56
N VAL A 35 0.25 4.69 -3.01
CA VAL A 35 0.00 6.12 -3.25
C VAL A 35 -1.10 6.32 -4.28
N ILE A 36 -1.10 5.55 -5.38
CA ILE A 36 -2.17 5.60 -6.39
C ILE A 36 -3.53 5.27 -5.77
N ILE A 37 -3.62 4.27 -4.88
CA ILE A 37 -4.86 3.95 -4.16
C ILE A 37 -5.35 5.14 -3.35
N PHE A 38 -4.47 5.80 -2.58
CA PHE A 38 -4.85 6.99 -1.80
C PHE A 38 -5.23 8.18 -2.68
N VAL A 39 -4.51 8.41 -3.78
CA VAL A 39 -4.83 9.47 -4.75
C VAL A 39 -6.20 9.21 -5.37
N TYR A 40 -6.49 7.97 -5.78
CA TYR A 40 -7.80 7.56 -6.28
C TYR A 40 -8.89 7.86 -5.24
N SER A 41 -8.73 7.41 -3.99
CA SER A 41 -9.72 7.66 -2.92
C SER A 41 -9.83 9.14 -2.55
N GLY A 42 -8.77 9.93 -2.70
CA GLY A 42 -8.81 11.38 -2.49
C GLY A 42 -9.59 12.09 -3.60
N PHE A 43 -9.39 11.70 -4.85
CA PHE A 43 -10.00 12.33 -6.02
C PHE A 43 -11.47 11.99 -6.20
N PHE A 44 -11.83 10.71 -6.03
CA PHE A 44 -13.22 10.25 -6.12
C PHE A 44 -13.95 10.48 -4.80
N SER A 45 -15.17 11.01 -4.87
CA SER A 45 -15.89 11.55 -3.71
C SER A 45 -17.22 10.82 -3.50
N PRO A 46 -17.59 10.49 -2.24
CA PRO A 46 -18.88 9.89 -1.93
C PRO A 46 -20.05 10.78 -2.30
N GLU A 47 -19.89 12.10 -2.17
CA GLU A 47 -20.94 13.08 -2.42
C GLU A 47 -21.31 13.16 -3.91
N LYS A 48 -20.34 12.98 -4.80
CA LYS A 48 -20.57 12.91 -6.25
C LYS A 48 -20.95 11.51 -6.73
N ASN A 49 -20.86 10.51 -5.85
CA ASN A 49 -21.04 9.09 -6.14
C ASN A 49 -20.39 8.64 -7.46
N ASN A 50 -19.20 9.18 -7.75
CA ASN A 50 -18.57 9.09 -9.07
C ASN A 50 -17.51 8.00 -9.15
N TYR A 51 -17.64 6.93 -8.36
CA TYR A 51 -16.67 5.83 -8.35
C TYR A 51 -16.82 4.97 -9.62
N PRO A 52 -15.77 4.86 -10.46
CA PRO A 52 -15.83 4.08 -11.69
C PRO A 52 -15.88 2.57 -11.45
N VAL A 53 -15.42 2.10 -10.28
CA VAL A 53 -15.36 0.68 -9.93
C VAL A 53 -16.49 0.34 -8.98
N VAL A 54 -17.50 -0.37 -9.48
CA VAL A 54 -18.64 -0.89 -8.71
C VAL A 54 -18.35 -2.31 -8.17
N CYS A 55 -19.03 -2.69 -7.08
CA CYS A 55 -18.92 -4.02 -6.50
C CYS A 55 -19.54 -5.06 -7.46
N ILE A 56 -18.71 -5.88 -8.12
CA ILE A 56 -19.18 -6.87 -9.11
C ILE A 56 -20.04 -7.94 -8.43
N HIS A 57 -19.68 -8.35 -7.21
CA HIS A 57 -20.46 -9.31 -6.43
C HIS A 57 -21.89 -8.83 -6.23
N GLU A 58 -22.06 -7.65 -5.62
CA GLU A 58 -23.35 -7.02 -5.39
C GLU A 58 -24.15 -6.84 -6.69
N LYS A 59 -23.48 -6.50 -7.80
CA LYS A 59 -24.13 -6.39 -9.11
C LYS A 59 -24.68 -7.72 -9.64
N LEU A 60 -24.03 -8.84 -9.32
CA LEU A 60 -24.41 -10.18 -9.80
C LEU A 60 -25.37 -10.90 -8.85
N THR A 61 -25.18 -10.76 -7.55
CA THR A 61 -25.94 -11.50 -6.52
C THR A 61 -27.01 -10.66 -5.85
N GLY A 62 -26.92 -9.33 -5.91
CA GLY A 62 -27.76 -8.41 -5.14
C GLY A 62 -27.34 -8.26 -3.67
N GLU A 63 -26.36 -9.05 -3.20
CA GLU A 63 -25.95 -9.08 -1.81
C GLU A 63 -24.61 -8.34 -1.59
N PRO A 64 -24.51 -7.45 -0.58
CA PRO A 64 -23.28 -6.75 -0.27
C PRO A 64 -22.26 -7.73 0.31
N CYS A 65 -21.05 -7.78 -0.27
CA CYS A 65 -19.93 -8.51 0.31
C CYS A 65 -19.11 -7.64 1.25
N LEU A 66 -18.22 -8.28 2.01
CA LEU A 66 -17.34 -7.63 3.00
C LEU A 66 -16.48 -6.49 2.43
N SER A 67 -16.19 -6.50 1.12
CA SER A 67 -15.38 -5.49 0.45
C SER A 67 -16.21 -4.38 -0.24
N CYS A 68 -17.53 -4.53 -0.34
CA CYS A 68 -18.37 -3.46 -0.89
C CYS A 68 -18.27 -2.21 0.01
N GLY A 69 -18.26 -1.02 -0.61
CA GLY A 69 -18.12 0.25 0.12
C GLY A 69 -16.71 0.60 0.61
N LEU A 70 -15.67 -0.24 0.39
CA LEU A 70 -14.29 0.09 0.81
C LEU A 70 -13.78 1.39 0.18
N SER A 71 -14.02 1.60 -1.12
CA SER A 71 -13.61 2.83 -1.83
C SER A 71 -14.26 4.08 -1.23
N HIS A 72 -15.55 4.01 -0.87
CA HIS A 72 -16.27 5.09 -0.19
C HIS A 72 -15.69 5.33 1.21
N SER A 73 -15.45 4.26 1.97
CA SER A 73 -14.87 4.33 3.31
C SER A 73 -13.50 5.01 3.28
N PHE A 74 -12.61 4.62 2.37
CA PHE A 74 -11.28 5.24 2.22
C PHE A 74 -11.36 6.72 1.90
N SER A 75 -12.25 7.07 0.97
CA SER A 75 -12.47 8.46 0.56
C SER A 75 -12.98 9.33 1.73
N LEU A 76 -13.86 8.79 2.57
CA LEU A 76 -14.35 9.45 3.79
C LEU A 76 -13.27 9.57 4.87
N ILE A 77 -12.44 8.53 5.04
CA ILE A 77 -11.30 8.55 5.98
C ILE A 77 -10.33 9.67 5.62
N LEU A 78 -9.96 9.79 4.34
CA LEU A 78 -9.07 10.86 3.86
C LEU A 78 -9.64 12.27 4.06
N ARG A 79 -10.98 12.39 4.16
CA ARG A 79 -11.70 13.66 4.43
C ARG A 79 -11.96 13.90 5.92
N GLY A 80 -11.50 13.01 6.81
CA GLY A 80 -11.73 13.10 8.26
C GLY A 80 -13.15 12.72 8.70
N ARG A 81 -14.00 12.21 7.81
CA ARG A 81 -15.40 11.83 8.08
C ARG A 81 -15.50 10.38 8.57
N LEU A 82 -14.86 10.09 9.71
CA LEU A 82 -14.64 8.71 10.17
C LEU A 82 -15.95 7.97 10.50
N SER A 83 -16.90 8.64 11.15
CA SER A 83 -18.18 8.02 11.54
C SER A 83 -18.96 7.51 10.31
N GLU A 84 -18.93 8.26 9.21
CA GLU A 84 -19.55 7.87 7.95
C GLU A 84 -18.75 6.79 7.23
N ALA A 85 -17.42 6.84 7.31
CA ALA A 85 -16.57 5.80 6.74
C ALA A 85 -16.89 4.42 7.32
N TYR A 86 -17.15 4.33 8.62
CA TYR A 86 -17.56 3.09 9.28
C TYR A 86 -18.96 2.63 8.87
N LYS A 87 -19.87 3.55 8.58
CA LYS A 87 -21.21 3.20 8.06
C LYS A 87 -21.12 2.59 6.66
N TRP A 88 -20.20 3.07 5.82
CA TRP A 88 -19.98 2.52 4.48
C TRP A 88 -19.30 1.16 4.49
N ASN A 89 -18.28 0.98 5.35
CA ASN A 89 -17.67 -0.33 5.55
C ASN A 89 -17.01 -0.40 6.93
N GLN A 90 -17.49 -1.32 7.78
CA GLN A 90 -16.97 -1.51 9.14
C GLN A 90 -15.49 -1.88 9.19
N TYR A 91 -14.97 -2.55 8.15
CA TYR A 91 -13.57 -2.95 8.02
C TYR A 91 -12.72 -1.94 7.24
N GLY A 92 -13.32 -0.86 6.72
CA GLY A 92 -12.63 0.13 5.89
C GLY A 92 -11.45 0.78 6.60
N MET A 93 -11.60 1.16 7.87
CA MET A 93 -10.48 1.71 8.65
C MET A 93 -9.34 0.69 8.82
N ARG A 94 -9.66 -0.59 9.06
CA ARG A 94 -8.65 -1.65 9.24
C ARG A 94 -7.80 -1.82 7.98
N ILE A 95 -8.44 -1.86 6.81
CA ILE A 95 -7.72 -2.01 5.52
C ILE A 95 -7.01 -0.69 5.15
N PHE A 96 -7.56 0.46 5.49
CA PHE A 96 -6.89 1.74 5.31
C PHE A 96 -5.56 1.77 6.10
N LEU A 97 -5.60 1.42 7.38
CA LEU A 97 -4.41 1.35 8.24
C LEU A 97 -3.39 0.32 7.76
N PHE A 98 -3.83 -0.79 7.17
CA PHE A 98 -2.93 -1.72 6.49
C PHE A 98 -2.14 -1.03 5.40
N PHE A 99 -2.79 -0.29 4.49
CA PHE A 99 -2.08 0.40 3.42
C PHE A 99 -1.16 1.50 3.93
N VAL A 100 -1.56 2.24 4.99
CA VAL A 100 -0.69 3.22 5.64
C VAL A 100 0.55 2.55 6.23
N ALA A 101 0.38 1.45 6.97
CA ALA A 101 1.49 0.69 7.55
C ALA A 101 2.42 0.13 6.46
N GLN A 102 1.85 -0.42 5.39
CA GLN A 102 2.63 -0.91 4.24
C GLN A 102 3.42 0.23 3.60
N LEU A 103 2.83 1.41 3.40
CA LEU A 103 3.55 2.56 2.83
C LEU A 103 4.73 2.96 3.71
N ILE A 104 4.53 3.04 5.03
CA ILE A 104 5.59 3.33 6.00
C ILE A 104 6.70 2.29 5.90
N PHE A 105 6.37 0.99 5.90
CA PHE A 105 7.34 -0.09 5.76
C PHE A 105 8.16 0.04 4.46
N ARG A 106 7.51 0.29 3.31
CA ARG A 106 8.22 0.43 2.03
C ARG A 106 9.23 1.59 2.07
N LEU A 107 8.87 2.71 2.69
CA LEU A 107 9.75 3.88 2.80
C LEU A 107 10.89 3.65 3.81
N ASP A 108 10.58 3.09 4.98
CA ASP A 108 11.56 2.83 6.03
C ASP A 108 12.57 1.77 5.62
N PHE A 109 12.11 0.63 5.10
CA PHE A 109 13.02 -0.42 4.64
C PHE A 109 13.82 -0.01 3.40
N LEU A 110 13.25 0.81 2.50
CA LEU A 110 14.01 1.41 1.40
C LEU A 110 15.13 2.30 1.95
N ARG A 111 14.82 3.18 2.90
CA ARG A 111 15.81 4.06 3.55
C ARG A 111 16.90 3.27 4.28
N LEU A 112 16.52 2.27 5.07
CA LEU A 112 17.46 1.42 5.80
C LEU A 112 18.35 0.59 4.85
N SER A 113 17.78 0.09 3.75
CA SER A 113 18.52 -0.68 2.74
C SER A 113 19.58 0.14 2.01
N ILE A 114 19.38 1.46 1.88
CA ILE A 114 20.37 2.38 1.31
C ILE A 114 21.49 2.67 2.32
N ASN A 115 21.14 2.86 3.60
CA ASN A 115 22.10 3.26 4.63
C ASN A 115 22.95 2.09 5.17
N SER A 116 22.40 0.87 5.18
CA SER A 116 23.02 -0.30 5.81
C SER A 116 23.06 -1.53 4.89
N PRO A 117 23.90 -1.52 3.83
CA PRO A 117 23.92 -2.60 2.84
C PRO A 117 24.42 -3.94 3.38
N ALA A 118 25.15 -3.97 4.51
CA ALA A 118 25.72 -5.19 5.09
C ALA A 118 24.65 -6.17 5.63
N ASN A 119 23.55 -5.66 6.18
CA ASN A 119 22.51 -6.48 6.83
C ASN A 119 21.30 -6.74 5.94
N ARG A 120 21.43 -6.55 4.63
CA ARG A 120 20.30 -6.48 3.70
C ARG A 120 19.44 -7.73 3.65
N LYS A 121 20.06 -8.92 3.73
CA LYS A 121 19.31 -10.20 3.76
C LYS A 121 18.36 -10.26 4.97
N GLN A 122 18.84 -9.83 6.14
CA GLN A 122 18.03 -9.79 7.35
C GLN A 122 16.90 -8.77 7.23
N LEU A 123 17.17 -7.58 6.66
CA LEU A 123 16.13 -6.57 6.39
C LEU A 123 15.01 -7.13 5.51
N ILE A 124 15.33 -7.86 4.43
CA ILE A 124 14.34 -8.45 3.54
C ILE A 124 13.47 -9.47 4.28
N ILE A 125 14.07 -10.30 5.13
CA ILE A 125 13.34 -11.28 5.95
C ILE A 125 12.39 -10.56 6.92
N TYR A 126 12.89 -9.55 7.64
CA TYR A 126 12.07 -8.79 8.58
C TYR A 126 10.92 -8.05 7.91
N ASP A 127 11.17 -7.40 6.77
CA ASP A 127 10.14 -6.76 5.96
C ASP A 127 9.06 -7.76 5.51
N SER A 128 9.47 -8.92 5.00
CA SER A 128 8.54 -9.94 4.51
C SER A 128 7.66 -10.49 5.64
N ILE A 129 8.26 -10.81 6.79
CA ILE A 129 7.54 -11.32 7.96
C ILE A 129 6.60 -10.26 8.52
N ALA A 130 7.09 -9.03 8.74
CA ALA A 130 6.27 -7.94 9.28
C ALA A 130 5.10 -7.61 8.34
N SER A 131 5.35 -7.52 7.03
CA SER A 131 4.32 -7.29 6.03
C SER A 131 3.27 -8.41 6.03
N GLY A 132 3.70 -9.67 6.13
CA GLY A 132 2.82 -10.84 6.19
C GLY A 132 1.95 -10.85 7.45
N ILE A 133 2.52 -10.56 8.62
CA ILE A 133 1.76 -10.47 9.87
C ILE A 133 0.70 -9.37 9.79
N VAL A 134 1.07 -8.17 9.34
CA VAL A 134 0.13 -7.05 9.21
C VAL A 134 -0.96 -7.35 8.18
N PHE A 135 -0.64 -8.07 7.10
CA PHE A 135 -1.63 -8.56 6.15
C PHE A 135 -2.63 -9.52 6.79
N ILE A 136 -2.16 -10.58 7.47
CA ILE A 136 -3.04 -11.56 8.11
C ILE A 136 -3.93 -10.87 9.15
N ILE A 137 -3.35 -9.98 9.96
CA ILE A 137 -4.13 -9.20 10.93
C ILE A 137 -5.16 -8.33 10.20
N ALA A 138 -4.81 -7.59 9.16
CA ALA A 138 -5.78 -6.70 8.52
C ALA A 138 -6.90 -7.44 7.77
N PHE A 139 -6.55 -8.50 7.05
CA PHE A 139 -7.45 -9.20 6.15
C PHE A 139 -8.17 -10.40 6.78
N TRP A 140 -7.90 -10.72 8.06
CA TRP A 140 -8.56 -11.84 8.75
C TRP A 140 -10.08 -11.91 8.55
N PRO A 141 -10.87 -10.82 8.70
CA PRO A 141 -12.32 -10.88 8.51
C PRO A 141 -12.75 -11.27 7.09
N PHE A 142 -11.96 -10.87 6.09
CA PHE A 142 -12.20 -11.20 4.68
C PHE A 142 -11.86 -12.65 4.39
N ILE A 143 -10.80 -13.18 5.02
CA ILE A 143 -10.40 -14.59 4.88
C ILE A 143 -11.46 -15.50 5.51
N THR A 144 -11.88 -15.20 6.74
CA THR A 144 -13.00 -15.93 7.38
C THR A 144 -14.28 -15.78 6.56
N GLY A 145 -14.48 -14.59 5.99
CA GLY A 145 -15.41 -14.25 4.92
C GLY A 145 -15.54 -15.33 3.85
N ILE A 146 -14.43 -15.61 3.19
CA ILE A 146 -14.43 -16.56 2.09
C ILE A 146 -14.64 -18.00 2.60
N ILE A 147 -14.05 -18.36 3.74
CA ILE A 147 -14.10 -19.75 4.27
C ILE A 147 -15.49 -20.14 4.74
N GLN A 148 -16.23 -19.24 5.39
CA GLN A 148 -17.57 -19.54 5.89
C GLN A 148 -18.65 -19.43 4.80
N GLY A 149 -18.24 -19.11 3.55
CA GLY A 149 -19.16 -18.97 2.43
C GLY A 149 -20.03 -17.72 2.53
N PHE A 150 -19.45 -16.61 3.00
CA PHE A 150 -20.11 -15.30 2.97
C PHE A 150 -20.44 -14.91 1.52
#